data_AF-A0A316S733-F1
#
_entry.id   AF-A0A316S733-F1
#
_cell.length_a   1.000
_cell.length_b   1.000
_cell.length_c   1.000
_cell.angle_alpha   90.00
_cell.angle_beta   90.00
_cell.angle_gamma   90.00
#
_symmetry.space_group_name_H-M   'P 1'
#
loop_
_entity.id
_entity.type
_entity.pdbx_description
1 polymer ?
#
loop_
_entity_poly.entity_id
_entity_poly.type
_entity_poly.pdbx_seq_one_letter_code
_entity_poly.pdbx_strand_id
1 'polypeptide(L)'
;MYAFVCSQSAVDAIRSLSARGAWGGDPAWPESPRALPLWGDCVCSQRSFAEFTRENDPSVLEGLFPPVDLLVPSSRFRSSGKSAKFHVWSREIPAGACRRLSERLVISGPEFAVVQLAGSLGKFDSLFDGFMVELREQKELLASVG
;
A
#
# COMPACT_ATOMS: atom_id res chain seq x y z
N MET A 1 15.25 -1.89 -0.12
CA MET A 1 14.16 -1.90 -1.13
C MET A 1 12.87 -2.33 -0.46
N TYR A 2 11.83 -1.51 -0.56
CA TYR A 2 10.51 -1.71 0.03
C TYR A 2 9.52 -2.26 -1.00
N ALA A 3 8.72 -3.25 -0.61
CA ALA A 3 7.55 -3.69 -1.35
C ALA A 3 6.30 -3.03 -0.76
N PHE A 4 5.51 -2.34 -1.60
CA PHE A 4 4.28 -1.66 -1.19
C PHE A 4 3.07 -2.42 -1.74
N VAL A 5 2.45 -3.27 -0.95
CA VAL A 5 1.29 -4.07 -1.34
C VAL A 5 0.03 -3.21 -1.39
N CYS A 6 -0.78 -3.40 -2.42
CA CYS A 6 -2.00 -2.62 -2.66
C CYS A 6 -3.21 -3.46 -3.08
N SER A 7 -4.34 -2.78 -3.24
CA SER A 7 -5.54 -3.32 -3.91
C SER A 7 -6.00 -4.66 -3.31
N GLN A 8 -6.30 -5.64 -4.17
CA GLN A 8 -6.81 -6.95 -3.77
C GLN A 8 -5.84 -7.69 -2.85
N SER A 9 -4.55 -7.69 -3.17
CA SER A 9 -3.53 -8.34 -2.34
C SER A 9 -3.43 -7.74 -0.93
N ALA A 10 -3.62 -6.43 -0.79
CA ALA A 10 -3.66 -5.79 0.53
C ALA A 10 -4.89 -6.22 1.33
N VAL A 11 -6.07 -6.28 0.69
CA VAL A 11 -7.31 -6.73 1.33
C VAL A 11 -7.21 -8.17 1.81
N ASP A 12 -6.62 -9.05 0.99
CA ASP A 12 -6.47 -10.47 1.34
C ASP A 12 -5.47 -10.66 2.50
N ALA A 13 -4.37 -9.90 2.50
CA ALA A 13 -3.44 -9.89 3.64
C ALA A 13 -4.10 -9.37 4.92
N ILE A 14 -4.84 -8.26 4.86
CA ILE A 14 -5.57 -7.71 6.01
C ILE A 14 -6.54 -8.74 6.57
N ARG A 15 -7.30 -9.44 5.71
CA ARG A 15 -8.24 -10.48 6.12
C ARG A 15 -7.52 -11.63 6.82
N SER A 16 -6.41 -12.10 6.25
CA SER A 16 -5.59 -13.17 6.84
C SER A 16 -5.02 -12.77 8.21
N LEU A 17 -4.43 -11.57 8.31
CA LEU A 17 -3.82 -11.06 9.54
C LEU A 17 -4.86 -10.79 10.63
N SER A 18 -6.01 -10.22 10.26
CA SER A 18 -7.11 -9.94 11.20
C SER A 18 -7.69 -11.23 11.78
N ALA A 19 -7.85 -12.27 10.96
CA ALA A 19 -8.34 -13.57 11.41
C ALA A 19 -7.44 -14.23 12.46
N ARG A 20 -6.16 -13.85 12.50
CA ARG A 20 -5.14 -14.37 13.43
C ARG A 20 -4.85 -13.41 14.59
N GLY A 21 -5.53 -12.27 14.67
CA GLY A 21 -5.26 -11.22 15.67
C GLY A 21 -3.90 -10.52 15.49
N ALA A 22 -3.25 -10.67 14.33
CA ALA A 22 -1.96 -10.07 14.00
C ALA A 22 -2.08 -8.71 13.30
N TRP A 23 -3.30 -8.28 12.99
CA TRP A 23 -3.57 -6.96 12.43
C TRP A 23 -3.58 -5.90 13.54
N GLY A 24 -2.41 -5.33 13.82
CA GLY A 24 -2.21 -4.23 14.77
C GLY A 24 -0.90 -4.37 15.54
N GLY A 25 -0.01 -3.36 15.47
CA GLY A 25 1.21 -3.35 16.29
C GLY A 25 2.39 -2.54 15.74
N ASP A 26 2.52 -2.40 14.42
CA ASP A 26 3.67 -1.68 13.83
C ASP A 26 3.34 -0.22 13.49
N PRO A 27 4.35 0.68 13.51
CA PRO A 27 4.15 2.08 13.20
C PRO A 27 3.54 2.21 11.80
N ALA A 28 2.49 3.02 11.75
CA ALA A 28 1.80 3.30 10.50
C ALA A 28 2.75 4.05 9.56
N TRP A 29 2.75 3.67 8.29
CA TRP A 29 3.54 4.34 7.26
C TRP A 29 2.61 5.08 6.30
N PRO A 30 2.99 6.26 5.81
CA PRO A 30 4.08 7.10 6.30
C PRO A 30 3.67 7.86 7.57
N GLU A 31 4.65 8.38 8.32
CA GLU A 31 4.41 9.21 9.51
C GLU A 31 3.78 10.58 9.15
N SER A 32 4.17 11.13 8.01
CA SER A 32 3.61 12.34 7.39
C SER A 32 3.26 12.07 5.93
N PRO A 33 2.32 12.82 5.31
CA PRO A 33 1.98 12.62 3.91
C PRO A 33 3.24 12.69 3.03
N ARG A 34 3.46 11.68 2.18
CA ARG A 34 4.61 11.64 1.28
C ARG A 34 4.38 10.74 0.07
N ALA A 35 5.08 11.02 -1.02
CA ALA A 35 5.12 10.15 -2.18
C ALA A 35 5.85 8.82 -1.90
N LEU A 36 5.58 7.82 -2.75
CA LEU A 36 6.37 6.60 -2.79
C LEU A 36 7.85 6.93 -3.07
N PRO A 37 8.79 6.22 -2.42
CA PRO A 37 10.21 6.44 -2.67
C PRO A 37 10.56 6.16 -4.14
N LEU A 38 11.30 7.08 -4.74
CA LEU A 38 11.81 6.95 -6.11
C LEU A 38 13.08 6.09 -6.09
N TRP A 39 13.19 5.14 -7.04
CA TRP A 39 14.42 4.47 -7.52
C TRP A 39 15.41 3.94 -6.46
N GLY A 40 15.58 2.62 -6.40
CA GLY A 40 16.53 1.94 -5.49
C GLY A 40 15.89 1.48 -4.18
N ASP A 41 14.91 2.25 -3.70
CA ASP A 41 14.20 1.97 -2.46
C ASP A 41 12.82 1.33 -2.65
N CYS A 42 12.35 1.10 -3.87
CA CYS A 42 11.05 0.45 -4.14
C CYS A 42 11.22 -0.76 -5.08
N VAL A 43 10.49 -1.84 -4.80
CA VAL A 43 10.36 -2.98 -5.71
C VAL A 43 9.54 -2.53 -6.93
N CYS A 44 10.19 -2.39 -8.08
CA CYS A 44 9.59 -1.78 -9.28
C CYS A 44 9.69 -2.65 -10.55
N SER A 45 10.11 -3.90 -10.43
CA SER A 45 10.21 -4.85 -11.54
C SER A 45 10.00 -6.28 -11.07
N GLN A 46 9.67 -7.18 -12.00
CA GLN A 46 9.55 -8.61 -11.72
C GLN A 46 10.86 -9.19 -11.15
N ARG A 47 12.00 -8.75 -11.68
CA ARG A 47 13.32 -9.16 -11.19
C ARG A 47 13.55 -8.71 -9.75
N SER A 48 13.32 -7.43 -9.45
CA SER A 48 13.47 -6.92 -8.08
C SER A 48 12.47 -7.56 -7.12
N PHE A 49 11.29 -7.97 -7.59
CA PHE A 49 10.33 -8.70 -6.76
C PHE A 49 10.83 -10.12 -6.46
N ALA A 50 11.37 -10.82 -7.46
CA ALA A 50 11.98 -12.14 -7.24
C ALA A 50 13.19 -12.07 -6.29
N GLU A 51 14.02 -11.03 -6.42
CA GLU A 51 15.13 -10.74 -5.49
C GLU A 51 14.59 -10.46 -4.07
N PHE A 52 13.56 -9.62 -3.95
CA PHE A 52 12.87 -9.35 -2.68
C PHE A 52 12.33 -10.63 -2.04
N THR A 53 11.62 -11.49 -2.78
CA THR A 53 11.07 -12.73 -2.23
C THR A 53 12.15 -13.72 -1.79
N ARG A 54 13.32 -13.69 -2.43
CA ARG A 54 14.46 -14.56 -2.10
C ARG A 54 15.21 -14.08 -0.86
N GLU A 55 15.27 -12.76 -0.64
CA GLU A 55 16.02 -12.14 0.46
C GLU A 55 15.23 -11.99 1.76
N ASN A 56 13.92 -12.17 1.73
CA ASN A 56 13.05 -12.05 2.91
C ASN A 56 12.55 -13.43 3.36
N ASP A 57 12.27 -13.55 4.66
CA ASP A 57 11.63 -14.74 5.22
C ASP A 57 10.26 -14.98 4.54
N PRO A 58 9.94 -16.21 4.08
CA PRO A 58 8.65 -16.52 3.48
C PRO A 58 7.43 -16.13 4.33
N SER A 59 7.56 -16.13 5.67
CA SER A 59 6.52 -15.68 6.59
C SER A 59 6.13 -14.22 6.41
N VAL A 60 7.03 -13.37 5.90
CA VAL A 60 6.74 -11.95 5.59
C VAL A 60 5.70 -11.84 4.48
N LEU A 61 5.61 -12.84 3.60
CA LEU A 61 4.63 -12.89 2.50
C LEU A 61 3.39 -13.71 2.86
N GLU A 62 3.25 -14.15 4.11
CA GLU A 62 2.12 -14.97 4.51
C GLU A 62 0.79 -14.23 4.34
N GLY A 63 -0.17 -14.86 3.66
CA GLY A 63 -1.45 -14.24 3.32
C GLY A 63 -1.44 -13.44 2.01
N LEU A 64 -0.30 -13.33 1.33
CA LEU A 64 -0.22 -12.78 -0.03
C LEU A 64 -0.24 -13.92 -1.06
N PHE A 65 -1.17 -13.82 -2.01
CA PHE A 65 -1.32 -14.79 -3.08
C PHE A 65 -0.82 -14.23 -4.41
N PRO A 66 -0.02 -14.97 -5.19
CA PRO A 66 0.37 -14.53 -6.52
C PRO A 66 -0.85 -14.41 -7.47
N PRO A 67 -0.88 -13.40 -8.35
CA PRO A 67 0.09 -12.33 -8.46
C PRO A 67 -0.09 -11.27 -7.37
N VAL A 68 1.00 -10.90 -6.68
CA VAL A 68 0.98 -9.86 -5.64
C VAL A 68 0.89 -8.48 -6.28
N ASP A 69 -0.13 -7.71 -5.89
CA ASP A 69 -0.34 -6.34 -6.34
C ASP A 69 0.56 -5.37 -5.56
N LEU A 70 1.40 -4.63 -6.28
CA LEU A 70 2.39 -3.69 -5.74
C LEU A 70 2.20 -2.29 -6.30
N LEU A 71 2.42 -1.25 -5.49
CA LEU A 71 2.49 0.13 -5.97
C LEU A 71 3.87 0.48 -6.51
N VAL A 72 3.88 1.26 -7.58
CA VAL A 72 5.08 1.87 -8.16
C VAL A 72 4.88 3.35 -8.42
N PRO A 73 5.93 4.18 -8.29
CA PRO A 73 5.78 5.64 -8.35
C PRO A 73 5.52 6.19 -9.76
N SER A 74 5.69 5.38 -10.82
CA SER A 74 5.65 5.87 -12.20
C SER A 74 5.20 4.81 -13.19
N SER A 75 4.53 5.24 -14.26
CA SER A 75 4.03 4.39 -15.34
C SER A 75 5.11 3.58 -16.05
N ARG A 76 6.38 4.04 -16.06
CA ARG A 76 7.51 3.29 -16.61
C ARG A 76 7.76 1.93 -15.92
N PHE A 77 7.25 1.76 -14.70
CA PHE A 77 7.38 0.54 -13.92
C PHE A 77 6.13 -0.34 -13.95
N ARG A 78 5.08 0.11 -14.64
CA ARG A 78 3.87 -0.67 -14.80
C ARG A 78 4.21 -1.98 -15.51
N SER A 79 3.82 -3.08 -14.90
CA SER A 79 4.05 -4.43 -15.42
C SER A 79 3.02 -5.38 -14.81
N SER A 80 2.61 -6.40 -15.55
CA SER A 80 1.72 -7.45 -15.06
C SER A 80 2.35 -8.80 -15.37
N GLY A 81 2.69 -9.56 -14.34
CA GLY A 81 3.28 -10.88 -14.43
C GLY A 81 2.53 -11.89 -13.58
N LYS A 82 2.96 -13.15 -13.63
CA LYS A 82 2.38 -14.24 -12.85
C LYS A 82 2.68 -14.12 -11.35
N SER A 83 3.84 -13.55 -11.00
CA SER A 83 4.28 -13.40 -9.62
C SER A 83 3.83 -12.07 -9.00
N ALA A 84 3.89 -10.98 -9.76
CA ALA A 84 3.49 -9.65 -9.29
C ALA A 84 2.83 -8.80 -10.37
N LYS A 85 1.96 -7.88 -9.95
CA LYS A 85 1.34 -6.82 -10.74
C LYS A 85 1.74 -5.47 -10.16
N PHE A 86 2.18 -4.54 -11.00
CA PHE A 86 2.67 -3.23 -10.60
C PHE A 86 1.69 -2.14 -11.03
N HIS A 87 1.08 -1.51 -10.04
CA HIS A 87 0.06 -0.47 -10.15
C HIS A 87 0.67 0.90 -9.90
N VAL A 88 0.32 1.88 -10.73
CA VAL A 88 0.95 3.21 -10.64
C VAL A 88 0.24 4.02 -9.56
N TRP A 89 1.02 4.60 -8.65
CA TRP A 89 0.55 5.61 -7.72
C TRP A 89 1.57 6.75 -7.63
N SER A 90 1.24 7.89 -8.24
CA SER A 90 2.10 9.07 -8.30
C SER A 90 1.69 10.16 -7.29
N ARG A 91 0.57 9.99 -6.60
CA ARG A 91 0.07 10.94 -5.60
C ARG A 91 0.73 10.70 -4.25
N GLU A 92 0.63 11.67 -3.35
CA GLU A 92 1.06 11.48 -1.97
C GLU A 92 0.22 10.39 -1.28
N ILE A 93 0.88 9.61 -0.43
CA ILE A 93 0.23 8.64 0.44
C ILE A 93 -0.05 9.35 1.77
N PRO A 94 -1.30 9.37 2.26
CA PRO A 94 -1.66 10.04 3.50
C PRO A 94 -0.97 9.43 4.72
N ALA A 95 -0.74 10.23 5.76
CA ALA A 95 -0.15 9.74 7.00
C ALA A 95 -0.97 8.61 7.62
N GLY A 96 -0.30 7.49 7.90
CA GLY A 96 -0.89 6.28 8.46
C GLY A 96 -1.78 5.47 7.51
N ALA A 97 -1.78 5.79 6.21
CA ALA A 97 -2.57 5.09 5.20
C ALA A 97 -2.10 3.64 4.94
N CYS A 98 -0.90 3.28 5.38
CA CYS A 98 -0.33 1.94 5.25
C CYS A 98 0.13 1.40 6.61
N ARG A 99 0.30 0.07 6.67
CA ARG A 99 0.93 -0.64 7.78
C ARG A 99 2.22 -1.28 7.32
N ARG A 100 3.24 -1.24 8.17
CA ARG A 100 4.47 -2.00 7.98
C ARG A 100 4.23 -3.40 8.55
N LEU A 101 4.58 -4.45 7.80
CA LEU A 101 4.57 -5.84 8.30
C LEU A 101 5.98 -6.37 8.57
N SER A 102 6.98 -5.74 7.95
CA SER A 102 8.39 -6.00 8.18
C SER A 102 9.19 -4.77 7.79
N GLU A 103 10.49 -4.73 8.07
CA GLU A 103 11.35 -3.60 7.70
C GLU A 103 11.26 -3.21 6.23
N ARG A 104 10.91 -4.15 5.33
CA ARG A 104 10.88 -3.94 3.88
C ARG A 104 9.51 -4.20 3.24
N LEU A 105 8.50 -4.60 4.01
CA LEU A 105 7.14 -4.85 3.49
C LEU A 105 6.14 -3.87 4.12
N VAL A 106 5.47 -3.11 3.25
CA VAL A 106 4.42 -2.16 3.60
C VAL A 106 3.16 -2.58 2.88
N ILE A 107 2.02 -2.60 3.57
CA ILE A 107 0.71 -2.94 3.02
C ILE A 107 -0.23 -1.75 3.17
N SER A 108 -0.96 -1.44 2.10
CA SER A 108 -2.01 -0.43 2.13
C SER A 108 -3.06 -0.79 3.18
N GLY A 109 -3.40 0.15 4.05
CA GLY A 109 -4.51 0.01 5.00
C GLY A 109 -5.85 -0.10 4.28
N PRO A 110 -6.91 -0.53 4.98
CA PRO A 110 -8.20 -0.77 4.35
C PRO A 110 -8.76 0.49 3.67
N GLU A 111 -8.66 1.65 4.32
CA GLU A 111 -9.14 2.93 3.76
C GLU A 111 -8.37 3.28 2.48
N PHE A 112 -7.05 3.10 2.48
CA PHE A 112 -6.23 3.41 1.33
C PHE A 112 -6.42 2.41 0.18
N ALA A 113 -6.62 1.13 0.49
CA ALA A 113 -6.97 0.11 -0.49
C ALA A 113 -8.31 0.42 -1.17
N VAL A 114 -9.31 0.90 -0.42
CA VAL A 114 -10.59 1.37 -0.99
C VAL A 114 -10.36 2.54 -1.95
N VAL A 115 -9.55 3.53 -1.57
CA VAL A 115 -9.21 4.67 -2.45
C VAL A 115 -8.52 4.21 -3.73
N GLN A 116 -7.58 3.26 -3.66
CA GLN A 116 -6.89 2.71 -4.83
C GLN A 116 -7.84 1.99 -5.78
N LEU A 117 -8.72 1.14 -5.22
CA LEU A 117 -9.72 0.41 -5.99
C LEU A 117 -10.71 1.35 -6.66
N ALA A 118 -11.15 2.39 -5.96
CA ALA A 118 -12.11 3.33 -6.49
C ALA A 118 -11.46 4.33 -7.47
N GLY A 119 -10.17 4.68 -7.30
CA GLY A 119 -9.35 5.44 -8.26
C GLY A 119 -9.16 4.72 -9.60
N SER A 120 -9.14 3.39 -9.60
CA SER A 120 -9.06 2.58 -10.82
C SER A 120 -10.29 2.73 -11.74
N LEU A 121 -11.40 3.30 -11.24
CA LEU A 121 -12.64 3.48 -11.99
C LEU A 121 -12.68 4.78 -12.82
N GLY A 122 -11.62 5.59 -12.82
CA GLY A 122 -11.41 6.75 -13.72
C GLY A 122 -12.43 7.91 -13.61
N LYS A 123 -13.56 7.72 -12.93
CA LYS A 123 -14.66 8.68 -12.80
C LYS A 123 -14.71 9.40 -11.46
N PHE A 124 -13.81 9.05 -10.54
CA PHE A 124 -13.91 9.46 -9.14
C PHE A 124 -12.79 10.42 -8.70
N ASP A 125 -11.91 10.87 -9.60
CA ASP A 125 -10.80 11.78 -9.24
C ASP A 125 -11.28 13.02 -8.46
N SER A 126 -12.38 13.65 -8.87
CA SER A 126 -12.96 14.80 -8.17
C SER A 126 -13.69 14.44 -6.87
N LEU A 127 -14.22 13.21 -6.76
CA LEU A 127 -14.86 12.70 -5.54
C LEU A 127 -13.80 12.34 -4.49
N PHE A 128 -12.63 11.86 -4.89
CA PHE A 128 -11.53 11.57 -3.97
C PHE A 128 -10.87 12.83 -3.44
N ASP A 129 -10.71 13.87 -4.26
CA ASP A 129 -10.16 15.13 -3.77
C ASP A 129 -11.05 15.71 -2.66
N GLY A 130 -12.38 15.61 -2.81
CA GLY A 130 -13.34 15.96 -1.74
C GLY A 130 -13.27 15.06 -0.52
N PHE A 131 -13.27 13.73 -0.70
CA PHE A 131 -13.19 12.77 0.41
C PHE A 131 -11.88 12.89 1.21
N MET A 132 -10.77 13.17 0.54
CA MET A 132 -9.47 13.37 1.17
C MET A 132 -9.40 14.66 1.99
N VAL A 133 -10.11 15.71 1.57
CA VAL A 133 -10.30 16.94 2.37
C VAL A 133 -11.14 16.63 3.60
N GLU A 134 -12.26 15.95 3.43
CA GLU A 134 -13.19 15.61 4.52
C GLU A 134 -12.54 14.69 5.56
N LEU A 135 -11.73 13.70 5.14
CA LEU A 135 -10.95 12.86 6.03
C LEU A 135 -9.90 13.63 6.83
N ARG A 136 -9.27 14.66 6.22
CA ARG A 136 -8.32 15.52 6.94
C ARG A 136 -9.04 16.35 7.99
N GLU A 137 -10.18 16.94 7.64
CA GLU A 137 -11.00 17.73 8.56
C GLU A 137 -11.50 16.88 9.73
N GLN A 138 -12.01 15.67 9.46
CA GLN A 138 -12.43 14.75 10.53
C GLN A 138 -11.28 14.35 11.46
N LYS A 139 -10.07 14.14 10.91
CA LYS A 139 -8.89 13.81 11.71
C LYS A 139 -8.42 15.00 12.56
N GLU A 140 -8.49 16.22 12.04
CA GLU A 140 -8.19 17.44 12.79
C GLU A 140 -9.21 17.69 13.90
N LEU A 141 -10.50 17.49 13.61
CA LEU A 141 -11.58 17.54 14.60
C LEU A 141 -11.36 16.53 15.72
N LEU A 142 -11.06 15.27 15.40
CA LEU A 142 -10.77 14.24 16.40
C LEU A 142 -9.53 14.57 17.25
N ALA A 143 -8.50 15.18 16.65
CA ALA A 143 -7.31 15.62 17.38
C ALA A 143 -7.58 16.85 18.28
N SER A 144 -8.61 17.64 18.00
CA SER A 144 -8.98 18.82 18.80
C SER A 144 -9.86 18.50 20.03
N VAL A 145 -10.37 17.28 20.13
CA VAL A 145 -11.27 16.82 21.19
C VAL A 145 -10.55 15.93 22.23
N GLY A 146 -9.26 15.61 21.99
CA GLY A 146 -8.36 14.92 22.94
C GLY A 146 -7.37 15.87 23.58
#